data_AF-A0A946N3L4-F1
#
_entry.id   AF-A0A946N3L4-F1
#
_cell.length_a   1.000
_cell.length_b   1.000
_cell.length_c   1.000
_cell.angle_alpha   90.00
_cell.angle_beta   90.00
_cell.angle_gamma   90.00
#
_symmetry.space_group_name_H-M   'P 1'
#
loop_
_entity.id
_entity.type
_entity.pdbx_description
1 polymer ?
#
loop_
_entity_poly.entity_id
_entity_poly.type
_entity_poly.pdbx_seq_one_letter_code
_entity_poly.pdbx_strand_id
1 'polypeptide(L)'
;MKGGKCSYWKRANHIGLFFLVMFVLCFLWYYIRPVEQSMHLSMLRMSFFGFEGMNTLSFILGAIQAYVWGYIVSGVWVLVGCHCKDDKCKK
;
A
#
# COMPACT_ATOMS: atom_id res chain seq x y z
N MET A 1 -11.56 -7.11 -30.50
CA MET A 1 -10.99 -6.34 -29.37
C MET A 1 -11.43 -6.94 -28.04
N LYS A 2 -10.72 -7.93 -27.51
CA LYS A 2 -10.96 -8.53 -26.18
C LYS A 2 -9.61 -8.86 -25.57
N GLY A 3 -9.19 -8.16 -24.51
CA GLY A 3 -7.96 -8.49 -23.80
C GLY A 3 -7.42 -7.32 -23.00
N GLY A 4 -7.23 -7.51 -21.69
CA GLY A 4 -6.38 -6.64 -20.86
C GLY A 4 -6.96 -6.17 -19.53
N LYS A 5 -8.27 -5.88 -19.44
CA LYS A 5 -8.84 -5.25 -18.23
C LYS A 5 -9.02 -6.20 -17.03
N CYS A 6 -9.08 -7.52 -17.25
CA CYS A 6 -9.41 -8.50 -16.21
C CYS A 6 -8.25 -8.92 -15.29
N SER A 7 -6.99 -8.54 -15.56
CA SER A 7 -5.83 -8.98 -14.75
C SER A 7 -5.22 -7.87 -13.90
N TYR A 8 -5.32 -6.61 -14.35
CA TYR A 8 -4.77 -5.46 -13.63
C TYR A 8 -5.48 -5.20 -12.31
N TRP A 9 -6.81 -5.11 -12.33
CA TRP A 9 -7.61 -4.89 -11.13
C TRP A 9 -7.41 -5.97 -10.07
N LYS A 10 -7.28 -7.24 -10.47
CA LYS A 10 -6.99 -8.35 -9.55
C LYS A 10 -5.60 -8.24 -8.93
N ARG A 11 -4.57 -7.88 -9.71
CA ARG A 11 -3.20 -7.69 -9.22
C ARG A 11 -3.08 -6.46 -8.32
N ALA A 12 -3.71 -5.35 -8.70
CA ALA A 12 -3.77 -4.12 -7.91
C ALA A 12 -4.43 -4.39 -6.55
N ASN A 13 -5.55 -5.12 -6.53
CA ASN A 13 -6.21 -5.51 -5.28
C ASN A 13 -5.31 -6.38 -4.40
N HIS A 14 -4.57 -7.33 -4.97
CA HIS A 14 -3.69 -8.20 -4.20
C HIS A 14 -2.53 -7.43 -3.55
N ILE A 15 -1.97 -6.45 -4.26
CA ILE A 15 -0.90 -5.58 -3.74
C ILE A 15 -1.46 -4.60 -2.69
N GLY A 16 -2.60 -3.97 -2.95
CA GLY A 16 -3.28 -3.12 -1.97
C GLY A 16 -3.64 -3.87 -0.68
N LEU A 17 -4.14 -5.09 -0.81
CA LEU A 17 -4.43 -5.96 0.32
C LEU A 17 -3.15 -6.33 1.07
N PHE A 18 -2.04 -6.62 0.38
CA PHE A 18 -0.76 -6.91 1.01
C PHE A 18 -0.26 -5.75 1.88
N PHE A 19 -0.30 -4.51 1.37
CA PHE A 19 0.07 -3.32 2.15
C PHE A 19 -0.86 -3.08 3.34
N LEU A 20 -2.18 -3.30 3.17
CA LEU A 20 -3.14 -3.19 4.25
C LEU A 20 -2.89 -4.25 5.34
N VAL A 21 -2.68 -5.51 4.97
CA VAL A 21 -2.38 -6.59 5.92
C VAL A 21 -1.07 -6.31 6.65
N MET A 22 -0.04 -5.86 5.95
CA MET A 22 1.24 -5.50 6.57
C MET A 22 1.08 -4.34 7.57
N PHE A 23 0.26 -3.33 7.25
CA PHE A 23 -0.07 -2.26 8.19
C PHE A 23 -0.78 -2.78 9.44
N VAL A 24 -1.79 -3.66 9.28
CA VAL A 24 -2.50 -4.27 10.41
C VAL A 24 -1.57 -5.12 11.27
N LEU A 25 -0.67 -5.89 10.64
CA LEU A 25 0.34 -6.67 11.36
C LEU A 25 1.31 -5.78 12.13
N CYS A 26 1.79 -4.67 11.55
CA CYS A 26 2.61 -3.69 12.27
C CYS A 26 1.86 -3.09 13.47
N PHE A 27 0.58 -2.80 13.31
CA PHE A 27 -0.25 -2.25 14.38
C PHE A 27 -0.49 -3.27 15.51
N LEU A 28 -0.76 -4.53 15.17
CA LEU A 28 -0.88 -5.63 16.14
C LEU A 28 0.45 -5.91 16.84
N TRP A 29 1.56 -5.91 16.09
CA TRP A 29 2.90 -6.15 16.62
C TRP A 29 3.30 -5.12 17.67
N TYR A 30 2.94 -3.86 17.45
CA TYR A 30 3.11 -2.80 18.44
C TYR A 30 2.47 -3.17 19.79
N TYR A 31 1.28 -3.78 19.78
CA TYR A 31 0.54 -4.17 20.99
C TYR A 31 1.14 -5.40 21.68
N ILE A 32 1.75 -6.32 20.91
CA ILE A 32 2.32 -7.57 21.42
C ILE A 32 3.71 -7.34 22.04
N ARG A 33 4.54 -6.44 21.49
CA ARG A 33 5.94 -6.22 21.93
C ARG A 33 6.25 -4.73 22.14
N PRO A 34 6.06 -4.18 23.34
CA PRO A 34 6.32 -2.77 23.65
C PRO A 34 7.81 -2.50 23.97
N VAL A 35 8.75 -3.04 23.18
CA VAL A 35 10.19 -2.90 23.47
C VAL A 35 10.80 -1.62 22.88
N GLU A 36 10.21 -1.06 21.81
CA GLU A 36 10.71 0.15 21.10
C GLU A 36 9.53 0.92 20.45
N GLN A 37 8.63 1.46 21.28
CA GLN A 37 7.40 2.10 20.81
C GLN A 37 7.63 3.44 20.10
N SER A 38 8.67 4.18 20.49
CA SER A 38 9.05 5.48 19.90
C SER A 38 9.46 5.35 18.43
N MET A 39 10.19 4.28 18.10
CA MET A 39 10.64 3.98 16.74
C MET A 39 9.46 3.62 15.83
N HIS A 40 8.54 2.78 16.31
CA HIS A 40 7.32 2.43 15.57
C HIS A 40 6.45 3.66 15.30
N LEU A 41 6.22 4.49 16.31
CA LEU A 41 5.44 5.73 16.17
C LEU A 41 6.08 6.70 15.17
N SER A 42 7.42 6.81 15.19
CA SER A 42 8.15 7.69 14.27
C SER A 42 8.06 7.20 12.82
N MET A 43 8.19 5.88 12.59
CA MET A 43 8.01 5.30 11.25
C MET A 43 6.57 5.47 10.74
N LEU A 44 5.56 5.25 11.59
CA LEU A 44 4.16 5.44 11.23
C LEU A 44 3.84 6.90 10.92
N ARG A 45 4.38 7.84 11.72
CA ARG A 45 4.19 9.28 11.51
C ARG A 45 4.85 9.81 10.24
N MET A 46 5.98 9.22 9.83
CA MET A 46 6.61 9.53 8.53
C MET A 46 5.87 8.89 7.35
N SER A 47 5.29 7.71 7.54
CA SER A 47 4.64 6.95 6.46
C SER A 47 3.20 7.41 6.21
N PHE A 48 2.51 7.92 7.23
CA PHE A 48 1.09 8.29 7.17
C PHE A 48 0.89 9.75 7.56
N PHE A 49 0.32 10.54 6.65
CA PHE A 49 0.00 11.94 6.90
C PHE A 49 -1.19 12.04 7.85
N GLY A 50 -1.02 12.79 8.96
CA GLY A 50 -2.06 12.99 9.99
C GLY A 50 -2.02 11.98 11.14
N PHE A 51 -0.94 11.20 11.29
CA PHE A 51 -0.79 10.26 12.39
C PHE A 51 -0.31 10.97 13.67
N GLU A 52 -1.24 11.27 14.59
CA GLU A 52 -0.93 11.93 15.88
C GLU A 52 -0.82 10.97 17.08
N GLY A 53 -1.02 9.67 16.89
CA GLY A 53 -0.86 8.68 17.96
C GLY A 53 -1.55 7.35 17.68
N MET A 54 -1.58 6.47 18.67
CA MET A 54 -2.40 5.25 18.65
C MET A 54 -3.86 5.54 19.01
N ASN A 55 -4.54 6.32 18.17
CA ASN A 55 -5.97 6.49 18.26
C ASN A 55 -6.65 5.67 17.17
N THR A 56 -7.88 5.21 17.42
CA THR A 56 -8.70 4.45 16.47
C THR A 56 -8.85 5.21 15.14
N LEU A 57 -8.88 6.54 15.20
CA LEU A 57 -8.94 7.42 14.03
C LEU A 57 -7.66 7.32 13.17
N SER A 58 -6.49 7.35 13.80
CA SER A 58 -5.19 7.21 13.12
C SER A 58 -5.03 5.83 12.49
N PHE A 59 -5.58 4.80 13.13
CA PHE A 59 -5.65 3.45 12.55
C PHE A 59 -6.49 3.41 11.27
N ILE A 60 -7.70 3.98 11.30
CA ILE A 60 -8.60 4.00 10.14
C ILE A 60 -7.99 4.81 8.98
N LEU A 61 -7.44 6.00 9.28
CA LEU A 61 -6.79 6.84 8.29
C LEU A 61 -5.55 6.16 7.68
N GLY A 62 -4.72 5.53 8.52
CA GLY A 62 -3.55 4.77 8.08
C GLY A 62 -3.93 3.57 7.21
N ALA A 63 -4.98 2.83 7.57
CA ALA A 63 -5.47 1.70 6.78
C ALA A 63 -5.99 2.14 5.40
N ILE A 64 -6.75 3.24 5.33
CA ILE A 64 -7.22 3.81 4.06
C ILE A 64 -6.03 4.26 3.22
N GLN A 65 -5.08 5.00 3.82
CA GLN A 65 -3.89 5.46 3.11
C GLN A 65 -3.05 4.29 2.60
N ALA A 66 -2.81 3.25 3.40
CA ALA A 66 -2.05 2.06 2.99
C ALA A 66 -2.71 1.35 1.79
N TYR A 67 -4.03 1.26 1.78
CA TYR A 67 -4.79 0.68 0.67
C TYR A 67 -4.68 1.53 -0.60
N VAL A 68 -4.83 2.86 -0.47
CA VAL A 68 -4.69 3.81 -1.59
C VAL A 68 -3.25 3.78 -2.14
N TRP A 69 -2.25 3.74 -1.28
CA TRP A 69 -0.84 3.61 -1.68
C TRP A 69 -0.58 2.34 -2.47
N GLY A 70 -1.16 1.20 -2.08
CA GLY A 70 -1.04 -0.03 -2.87
C GLY A 70 -1.66 0.11 -4.27
N TYR A 71 -2.77 0.84 -4.41
CA TYR A 71 -3.34 1.17 -5.71
C TYR A 71 -2.43 2.09 -6.53
N ILE A 72 -1.87 3.15 -5.93
CA ILE A 72 -0.94 4.08 -6.59
C ILE A 72 0.30 3.32 -7.07
N VAL A 73 0.92 2.50 -6.21
CA VAL A 73 2.09 1.69 -6.56
C VAL A 73 1.78 0.74 -7.71
N SER A 74 0.61 0.09 -7.70
CA SER A 74 0.19 -0.76 -8.82
C SER A 74 -0.02 0.01 -10.12
N GLY A 75 -0.54 1.24 -10.03
CA GLY A 75 -0.74 2.16 -11.15
C GLY A 75 0.57 2.63 -11.76
N VAL A 76 1.51 3.06 -10.92
CA VAL A 76 2.86 3.42 -11.36
C VAL A 76 3.57 2.21 -11.96
N TRP A 77 3.44 1.02 -11.35
CA TRP A 77 4.05 -0.20 -11.89
C TRP A 77 3.54 -0.54 -13.28
N VAL A 78 2.24 -0.32 -13.55
CA VAL A 78 1.69 -0.52 -14.89
C VAL A 78 2.05 0.60 -15.84
N LEU A 79 2.09 1.86 -15.41
CA LEU A 79 2.58 2.96 -16.25
C LEU A 79 4.04 2.76 -16.68
N VAL A 80 4.93 2.46 -15.73
CA VAL A 80 6.35 2.17 -15.97
C VAL A 80 6.52 0.88 -16.77
N GLY A 81 5.79 -0.19 -16.41
CA GLY A 81 5.84 -1.48 -17.08
C GLY A 81 5.23 -1.50 -18.48
N CYS A 82 4.23 -0.65 -18.76
CA CYS A 82 3.68 -0.45 -20.10
C CYS A 82 4.66 0.36 -20.97
N HIS A 83 5.33 1.37 -20.42
CA HIS A 83 6.38 2.09 -21.16
C HIS A 83 7.57 1.18 -21.54
N CYS A 84 7.89 0.16 -20.74
CA CYS A 84 8.91 -0.85 -21.08
C CYS A 84 8.42 -1.96 -22.02
N LYS A 85 7.15 -1.96 -22.45
CA LYS A 85 6.58 -2.99 -23.35
C LYS A 85 6.18 -2.45 -24.72
N ASP A 86 6.27 -1.14 -24.93
CA ASP A 86 5.92 -0.48 -26.20
C ASP A 86 7.03 -0.54 -27.26
N ASP A 87 8.24 -1.04 -26.95
CA ASP A 87 9.24 -1.38 -27.99
C ASP A 87 8.92 -2.68 -28.78
N LYS A 88 7.75 -3.29 -28.55
CA LYS A 88 7.31 -4.51 -29.26
C LYS A 88 5.93 -4.36 -29.91
N CYS A 89 5.54 -3.16 -30.34
CA CYS A 89 4.33 -3.01 -31.16
C CYS A 89 4.52 -2.09 -32.38
N LYS A 90 5.36 -2.53 -33.31
CA LYS A 90 5.00 -2.39 -34.73
C LYS A 90 5.48 -3.63 -35.50
N LYS A 91 4.49 -4.36 -36.02
CA LYS A 91 4.64 -5.38 -37.04
C LYS A 91 4.58 -4.70 -38.40
#